data_AF-A0A812C4P7-F1
#
_entry.id   AF-A0A812C4P7-F1
#
_cell.length_a   1.000
_cell.length_b   1.000
_cell.length_c   1.000
_cell.angle_alpha   90.00
_cell.angle_beta   90.00
_cell.angle_gamma   90.00
#
_symmetry.space_group_name_H-M   'P 1'
#
loop_
_entity.id
_entity.type
_entity.pdbx_description
1 polymer ?
#
loop_
_entity_poly.entity_id
_entity_poly.type
_entity_poly.pdbx_seq_one_letter_code
_entity_poly.pdbx_strand_id
1 'polypeptide(L)'
;MEQFVLCNYSVSTAEELPISGYYDMQIDITGKIIVEVRLSLSNKIKNSFDLCELRIPIYNRGLVQSYDVNASQGSVQLVEKRMLVWNIGQKFPSKNLEVFLTSSLQMNKQLPTPPDMYEDPFCVGLNSYVLLNFRISDFTQSGCHVDSKSMQVSGKSKCKLTTVHEYISFHYQLWNIRGEALNQKPKS
;
A
#
# COMPACT_ATOMS: atom_id res chain seq x y z
N MET A 1 6.12 -25.39 -19.90
CA MET A 1 4.70 -25.27 -19.51
C MET A 1 4.24 -23.91 -19.94
N GLU A 2 3.13 -23.85 -20.68
CA GLU A 2 2.53 -22.60 -21.11
C GLU A 2 1.46 -22.20 -20.07
N GLN A 3 1.48 -20.94 -19.64
CA GLN A 3 0.51 -20.39 -18.70
C GLN A 3 -0.50 -19.55 -19.48
N PHE A 4 -1.79 -19.66 -19.13
CA PHE A 4 -2.84 -18.84 -19.72
C PHE A 4 -3.86 -18.45 -18.65
N VAL A 5 -4.54 -17.33 -18.88
CA VAL A 5 -5.63 -16.87 -18.01
C VAL A 5 -6.90 -17.63 -18.37
N LEU A 6 -7.45 -18.38 -17.42
CA LEU A 6 -8.69 -19.13 -17.64
C LEU A 6 -9.93 -18.23 -17.57
N CYS A 7 -9.99 -17.33 -16.58
CA CYS A 7 -11.14 -16.47 -16.33
C CYS A 7 -10.72 -15.24 -15.51
N ASN A 8 -11.42 -14.12 -15.71
CA ASN A 8 -11.37 -12.94 -14.85
C ASN A 8 -12.76 -12.70 -14.26
N TYR A 9 -12.82 -12.34 -12.99
CA TYR A 9 -14.06 -11.98 -12.32
C TYR A 9 -13.84 -10.75 -11.45
N SER A 10 -14.92 -10.03 -11.15
CA SER A 10 -14.93 -8.87 -10.27
C SER A 10 -16.01 -9.04 -9.20
N VAL A 11 -15.70 -8.64 -7.97
CA VAL A 11 -16.66 -8.58 -6.86
C VAL A 11 -16.83 -7.12 -6.47
N SER A 12 -18.07 -6.65 -6.42
CA SER A 12 -18.42 -5.22 -6.32
C SER A 12 -18.29 -4.64 -4.92
N THR A 13 -18.17 -5.46 -3.87
CA THR A 13 -18.06 -4.98 -2.49
C THR A 13 -17.26 -5.97 -1.65
N ALA A 14 -16.11 -5.52 -1.13
CA ALA A 14 -15.62 -6.06 0.12
C ALA A 14 -16.38 -5.35 1.24
N GLU A 15 -17.10 -6.09 2.10
CA GLU A 15 -17.82 -5.50 3.24
C GLU A 15 -16.89 -4.69 4.16
N GLU A 16 -15.60 -5.06 4.20
CA GLU A 16 -14.57 -4.40 4.99
C GLU A 16 -13.23 -4.36 4.23
N LEU A 17 -12.48 -3.28 4.46
CA LEU A 17 -11.13 -3.13 3.95
C LEU A 17 -10.15 -4.06 4.69
N PRO A 18 -9.19 -4.71 4.01
CA PRO A 18 -8.23 -5.60 4.66
C PRO A 18 -7.37 -4.86 5.67
N ILE A 19 -6.88 -3.68 5.29
CA ILE A 19 -6.07 -2.80 6.13
C ILE A 19 -6.68 -1.40 6.07
N SER A 20 -7.33 -0.96 7.14
CA SER A 20 -7.75 0.44 7.23
C SER A 20 -6.53 1.32 7.58
N GLY A 21 -6.59 2.60 7.20
CA GLY A 21 -5.47 3.48 7.40
C GLY A 21 -5.86 4.93 7.61
N TYR A 22 -4.97 5.63 8.30
CA TYR A 22 -4.99 7.07 8.53
C TYR A 22 -3.68 7.62 8.00
N TYR A 23 -3.75 8.66 7.17
CA TYR A 23 -2.59 9.38 6.65
C TYR A 23 -2.80 10.88 6.81
N ASP A 24 -1.94 11.50 7.60
CA ASP A 24 -1.88 12.94 7.79
C ASP A 24 -0.50 13.45 7.34
N MET A 25 -0.50 14.40 6.43
CA MET A 25 0.68 15.16 6.05
C MET A 25 0.40 16.65 6.18
N GLN A 26 1.33 17.35 6.83
CA GLN A 26 1.28 18.79 7.01
C GLN A 26 2.68 19.40 6.86
N ILE A 27 2.72 20.72 6.70
CA ILE A 27 3.96 21.50 6.67
C ILE A 27 3.99 22.33 7.94
N ASP A 28 5.05 22.20 8.73
CA ASP A 28 5.21 22.97 9.96
C ASP A 28 5.66 24.42 9.69
N ILE A 29 5.74 25.24 10.75
CA ILE A 29 6.16 26.64 10.66
C ILE A 29 7.60 26.82 10.15
N THR A 30 8.44 25.79 10.27
CA THR A 30 9.83 25.80 9.78
C THR A 30 9.93 25.37 8.30
N GLY A 31 8.82 24.92 7.73
CA GLY A 31 8.73 24.38 6.37
C GLY A 31 9.13 22.91 6.26
N LYS A 32 9.21 22.17 7.38
CA LYS A 32 9.39 20.71 7.37
C LYS A 32 8.08 20.02 7.06
N ILE A 33 8.15 18.92 6.35
CA ILE A 33 6.99 18.05 6.12
C ILE A 33 6.88 17.10 7.30
N ILE A 34 5.75 17.12 7.99
CA ILE A 34 5.42 16.19 9.07
C ILE A 34 4.44 15.17 8.52
N VAL A 35 4.75 13.89 8.69
CA VAL A 35 3.91 12.78 8.25
C VAL A 35 3.55 11.91 9.45
N GLU A 36 2.28 11.54 9.53
CA GLU A 36 1.77 10.50 10.42
C GLU A 36 0.96 9.49 9.60
N VAL A 37 1.29 8.22 9.77
CA VAL A 37 0.52 7.10 9.23
C VAL A 37 0.18 6.13 10.34
N ARG A 38 -1.07 5.68 10.38
CA ARG A 38 -1.52 4.55 11.21
C ARG A 38 -2.24 3.55 10.32
N LEU A 39 -1.91 2.28 10.44
CA LEU A 39 -2.56 1.20 9.71
C LEU A 39 -3.12 0.18 10.72
N SER A 40 -4.31 -0.31 10.46
CA SER A 40 -5.00 -1.29 11.31
C SER A 40 -5.47 -2.46 10.44
N LEU A 41 -5.05 -3.67 10.78
CA LEU A 41 -5.41 -4.89 10.06
C LEU A 41 -6.76 -5.39 10.58
N SER A 42 -7.71 -5.65 9.67
CA SER A 42 -9.00 -6.24 10.06
C SER A 42 -8.81 -7.61 10.70
N ASN A 43 -9.58 -7.87 11.76
CA ASN A 43 -9.56 -9.15 12.48
C ASN A 43 -10.04 -10.35 11.61
N LYS A 44 -10.68 -10.09 10.47
CA LYS A 44 -11.08 -11.10 9.48
C LYS A 44 -9.94 -11.51 8.55
N ILE A 45 -8.83 -10.77 8.56
CA ILE A 45 -7.69 -11.02 7.68
C ILE A 45 -6.60 -11.78 8.44
N LYS A 46 -6.02 -12.76 7.76
CA LYS A 46 -4.86 -13.50 8.28
C LYS A 46 -3.70 -12.52 8.50
N ASN A 47 -3.22 -12.43 9.74
CA ASN A 47 -2.04 -11.62 10.10
C ASN A 47 -0.74 -12.33 9.71
N SER A 48 -0.52 -12.48 8.41
CA SER A 48 0.65 -13.12 7.80
C SER A 48 0.80 -12.59 6.39
N PHE A 49 1.83 -11.78 6.17
CA PHE A 49 2.14 -11.15 4.90
C PHE A 49 3.40 -11.77 4.30
N ASP A 50 3.38 -12.00 2.99
CA ASP A 50 4.60 -12.27 2.22
C ASP A 50 5.33 -10.94 1.92
N LEU A 51 4.55 -9.87 1.76
CA LEU A 51 4.99 -8.50 1.58
C LEU A 51 3.99 -7.56 2.27
N CYS A 52 4.48 -6.57 2.99
CA CYS A 52 3.69 -5.44 3.47
C CYS A 52 4.58 -4.20 3.52
N GLU A 53 4.36 -3.28 2.58
CA GLU A 53 5.19 -2.11 2.35
C GLU A 53 4.30 -0.89 2.10
N LEU A 54 4.60 0.22 2.77
CA LEU A 54 3.98 1.50 2.50
C LEU A 54 4.98 2.41 1.77
N ARG A 55 4.54 3.01 0.67
CA ARG A 55 5.29 4.03 -0.07
C ARG A 55 4.67 5.39 0.14
N ILE A 56 5.49 6.37 0.48
CA ILE A 56 5.10 7.76 0.73
C ILE A 56 5.87 8.63 -0.28
N PRO A 57 5.31 8.84 -1.48
CA PRO A 57 5.91 9.73 -2.47
C PRO A 57 5.86 11.19 -2.01
N ILE A 58 6.95 11.92 -2.25
CA ILE A 58 7.12 13.33 -1.91
C ILE A 58 7.10 14.16 -3.20
N TYR A 59 5.99 14.13 -3.92
CA TYR A 59 5.82 14.88 -5.17
C TYR A 59 5.82 16.39 -4.95
N ASN A 60 6.28 17.15 -5.94
CA ASN A 60 6.23 18.62 -6.04
C ASN A 60 6.72 19.40 -4.81
N ARG A 61 7.60 18.81 -4.00
CA ARG A 61 8.06 19.39 -2.72
C ARG A 61 9.58 19.46 -2.62
N GLY A 62 10.28 19.19 -3.72
CA GLY A 62 11.74 19.16 -3.80
C GLY A 62 12.35 17.82 -3.35
N LEU A 63 13.67 17.79 -3.19
CA LEU A 63 14.40 16.62 -2.71
C LEU A 63 14.50 16.63 -1.18
N VAL A 64 14.33 15.48 -0.54
CA VAL A 64 14.55 15.32 0.90
C VAL A 64 16.05 15.44 1.20
N GLN A 65 16.42 16.40 2.06
CA GLN A 65 17.78 16.62 2.52
C GLN A 65 18.12 15.71 3.70
N SER A 66 17.24 15.66 4.68
CA SER A 66 17.34 14.80 5.86
C SER A 66 15.95 14.43 6.37
N TYR A 67 15.87 13.34 7.12
CA TYR A 67 14.64 12.85 7.69
C TYR A 67 14.88 12.26 9.08
N ASP A 68 13.91 12.46 9.96
CA ASP A 68 13.77 11.74 11.22
C ASP A 68 12.51 10.89 11.15
N VAL A 69 12.58 9.63 11.57
CA VAL A 69 11.49 8.67 11.44
C VAL A 69 11.38 7.82 12.70
N ASN A 70 10.16 7.68 13.19
CA ASN A 70 9.78 6.72 14.21
C ASN A 70 8.72 5.78 13.64
N ALA A 71 9.08 4.51 13.44
CA ALA A 71 8.17 3.46 12.98
C ALA A 71 8.00 2.42 14.08
N SER A 72 6.77 1.94 14.29
CA SER A 72 6.45 0.98 15.34
C SER A 72 7.09 -0.40 15.12
N GLN A 73 7.38 -0.74 13.86
CA GLN A 73 8.06 -1.97 13.46
C GLN A 73 8.65 -1.85 12.06
N GLY A 74 9.50 -2.81 11.68
CA GLY A 74 10.07 -2.89 10.35
C GLY A 74 11.18 -1.87 10.11
N SER A 75 11.40 -1.49 8.86
CA SER A 75 12.47 -0.56 8.47
C SER A 75 11.96 0.49 7.49
N VAL A 76 12.56 1.68 7.57
CA VAL A 76 12.20 2.81 6.69
C VAL A 76 13.45 3.28 5.96
N GLN A 77 13.32 3.42 4.65
CA GLN A 77 14.38 3.89 3.78
C GLN A 77 13.89 5.03 2.89
N LEU A 78 14.79 5.96 2.60
CA LEU A 78 14.55 7.03 1.64
C LEU A 78 15.08 6.61 0.28
N VAL A 79 14.17 6.44 -0.69
CA VAL A 79 14.49 6.08 -2.08
C VAL A 79 14.54 7.36 -2.91
N GLU A 80 15.64 7.54 -3.66
CA GLU A 80 15.85 8.65 -4.61
C GLU A 80 15.63 10.05 -4.00
N LYS A 81 15.75 10.20 -2.67
CA LYS A 81 15.44 11.44 -1.93
C LYS A 81 13.99 11.93 -2.13
N ARG A 82 13.08 11.07 -2.55
CA ARG A 82 11.74 11.46 -3.03
C ARG A 82 10.62 10.53 -2.60
N MET A 83 10.94 9.40 -1.98
CA MET A 83 9.94 8.47 -1.48
C MET A 83 10.45 7.83 -0.20
N LEU A 84 9.68 7.95 0.88
CA LEU A 84 9.89 7.06 2.03
C LEU A 84 9.23 5.72 1.72
N VAL A 85 10.00 4.64 1.89
CA VAL A 85 9.51 3.28 1.79
C VAL A 85 9.62 2.65 3.16
N TRP A 86 8.46 2.32 3.73
CA TRP A 86 8.36 1.63 5.00
C TRP A 86 8.04 0.15 4.75
N ASN A 87 9.03 -0.71 4.95
CA ASN A 87 8.85 -2.14 4.97
C ASN A 87 8.35 -2.55 6.37
N ILE A 88 7.06 -2.88 6.47
CA ILE A 88 6.37 -3.14 7.75
C ILE A 88 6.73 -4.54 8.29
N GLY A 89 7.08 -5.47 7.40
CA GLY A 89 7.42 -6.85 7.72
C GLY A 89 6.29 -7.85 7.46
N GLN A 90 6.40 -9.04 8.07
CA GLN A 90 5.55 -10.19 7.76
C GLN A 90 4.26 -10.29 8.59
N LYS A 91 4.06 -9.45 9.59
CA LYS A 91 2.84 -9.42 10.42
C LYS A 91 2.75 -8.11 11.20
N PHE A 92 1.53 -7.73 11.58
CA PHE A 92 1.30 -6.67 12.55
C PHE A 92 1.42 -7.22 13.99
N PRO A 93 1.63 -6.37 15.01
CA PRO A 93 1.65 -6.81 16.40
C PRO A 93 0.34 -7.47 16.80
N SER A 94 0.39 -8.70 17.32
CA SER A 94 -0.83 -9.49 17.62
C SER A 94 -1.75 -8.88 18.70
N LYS A 95 -1.24 -7.96 19.52
CA LYS A 95 -1.99 -7.36 20.64
C LYS A 95 -3.10 -6.43 20.16
N ASN A 96 -2.82 -5.62 19.14
CA ASN A 96 -3.71 -4.57 18.67
C ASN A 96 -3.90 -4.56 17.15
N LEU A 97 -3.12 -5.36 16.40
CA LEU A 97 -3.16 -5.41 14.94
C LEU A 97 -3.00 -4.01 14.32
N GLU A 98 -2.14 -3.19 14.91
CA GLU A 98 -1.91 -1.81 14.49
C GLU A 98 -0.42 -1.50 14.39
N VAL A 99 -0.09 -0.67 13.41
CA VAL A 99 1.25 -0.14 13.20
C VAL A 99 1.18 1.35 12.91
N PHE A 100 2.24 2.07 13.25
CA PHE A 100 2.33 3.50 12.96
C PHE A 100 3.71 3.90 12.45
N LEU A 101 3.74 5.01 11.72
CA LEU A 101 4.95 5.72 11.33
C LEU A 101 4.71 7.22 11.53
N THR A 102 5.63 7.88 12.23
CA THR A 102 5.73 9.34 12.23
C THR A 102 7.07 9.75 11.63
N SER A 103 7.09 10.85 10.88
CA SER A 103 8.34 11.38 10.32
C SER A 103 8.35 12.89 10.17
N SER A 104 9.55 13.46 10.20
CA SER A 104 9.82 14.86 9.90
C SER A 104 10.85 14.94 8.78
N LEU A 105 10.50 15.57 7.67
CA LEU A 105 11.34 15.68 6.46
C LEU A 105 11.80 17.13 6.28
N GLN A 106 13.11 17.31 6.20
CA GLN A 106 13.72 18.56 5.79
C GLN A 106 13.92 18.54 4.28
N MET A 107 13.31 19.49 3.56
CA MET A 107 13.44 19.59 2.11
C MET A 107 14.61 20.49 1.70
N ASN A 108 15.35 20.09 0.66
CA ASN A 108 16.37 20.92 0.05
C ASN A 108 15.71 21.92 -0.90
N LYS A 109 15.72 23.21 -0.53
CA LYS A 109 15.13 24.30 -1.30
C LYS A 109 16.01 24.79 -2.46
N GLN A 110 17.27 24.36 -2.53
CA GLN A 110 18.26 24.89 -3.49
C GLN A 110 18.42 24.02 -4.74
N LEU A 111 17.98 22.76 -4.70
CA LEU A 111 18.06 21.85 -5.84
C LEU A 111 16.68 21.67 -6.47
N PRO A 112 16.49 22.06 -7.76
CA PRO A 112 15.26 21.73 -8.46
C PRO A 112 15.13 20.22 -8.61
N THR A 113 13.89 19.72 -8.67
CA THR A 113 13.66 18.32 -9.06
C THR A 113 14.25 18.10 -10.47
N PRO A 114 15.03 17.03 -10.70
CA PRO A 114 15.48 16.67 -12.05
C PRO A 114 14.29 16.57 -13.03
N PRO A 115 14.42 17.09 -14.27
CA PRO A 115 13.31 17.21 -15.21
C PRO A 115 12.79 15.87 -15.77
N ASP A 116 13.55 14.79 -15.58
CA ASP A 116 13.22 13.42 -15.96
C ASP A 116 12.44 12.65 -14.88
N MET A 117 12.31 13.22 -13.67
CA MET A 117 11.52 12.59 -12.61
C MET A 117 10.03 12.86 -12.80
N TYR A 118 9.23 11.81 -12.65
CA TYR A 118 7.77 11.94 -12.65
C TYR A 118 7.28 12.73 -11.43
N GLU A 119 6.50 13.76 -11.70
CA GLU A 119 5.78 14.55 -10.72
C GLU A 119 4.28 14.36 -10.96
N ASP A 120 3.55 13.93 -9.93
CA ASP A 120 2.09 13.86 -10.03
C ASP A 120 1.49 15.28 -9.98
N PRO A 121 0.84 15.78 -11.05
CA PRO A 121 0.31 17.15 -11.09
C PRO A 121 -0.75 17.43 -10.00
N PHE A 122 -1.42 16.39 -9.49
CA PHE A 122 -2.43 16.54 -8.45
C PHE A 122 -1.80 16.67 -7.06
N CYS A 123 -0.61 16.10 -6.84
CA CYS A 123 0.05 16.06 -5.54
C CYS A 123 0.79 17.37 -5.20
N VAL A 124 0.07 18.49 -5.17
CA VAL A 124 0.56 19.83 -4.80
C VAL A 124 -0.05 20.32 -3.48
N GLY A 125 0.60 21.28 -2.80
CA GLY A 125 0.09 21.82 -1.53
C GLY A 125 -0.03 20.74 -0.45
N LEU A 126 -1.24 20.47 0.04
CA LEU A 126 -1.55 19.37 0.96
C LEU A 126 -2.12 18.11 0.27
N ASN A 127 -2.34 18.15 -1.05
CA ASN A 127 -2.72 16.95 -1.79
C ASN A 127 -1.53 16.01 -1.87
N SER A 128 -1.69 14.83 -1.30
CA SER A 128 -0.75 13.71 -1.38
C SER A 128 -1.49 12.43 -1.03
N TYR A 129 -0.88 11.29 -1.35
CA TYR A 129 -1.35 9.98 -0.95
C TYR A 129 -0.17 9.10 -0.59
N VAL A 130 -0.46 7.99 0.07
CA VAL A 130 0.48 6.87 0.27
C VAL A 130 -0.06 5.62 -0.41
N LEU A 131 0.84 4.76 -0.87
CA LEU A 131 0.52 3.50 -1.54
C LEU A 131 0.85 2.34 -0.62
N LEU A 132 -0.14 1.53 -0.29
CA LEU A 132 0.05 0.32 0.49
C LEU A 132 0.14 -0.89 -0.43
N ASN A 133 1.29 -1.55 -0.43
CA ASN A 133 1.54 -2.77 -1.17
C ASN A 133 1.59 -3.95 -0.20
N PHE A 134 0.64 -4.88 -0.29
CA PHE A 134 0.67 -6.10 0.49
C PHE A 134 0.34 -7.33 -0.36
N ARG A 135 0.85 -8.47 0.13
CA ARG A 135 0.60 -9.80 -0.42
C ARG A 135 0.36 -10.79 0.71
N ILE A 136 -0.68 -11.60 0.56
CA ILE A 136 -1.06 -12.65 1.51
C ILE A 136 -1.24 -13.97 0.75
N SER A 137 -0.42 -14.96 1.08
CA SER A 137 -0.57 -16.34 0.61
C SER A 137 -1.70 -17.07 1.34
N ASP A 138 -2.34 -17.98 0.60
CA ASP A 138 -3.43 -18.85 1.06
C ASP A 138 -4.63 -18.08 1.61
N PHE A 139 -4.96 -16.94 0.98
CA PHE A 139 -6.08 -16.09 1.37
C PHE A 139 -6.85 -15.61 0.14
N THR A 140 -8.16 -15.43 0.29
CA THR A 140 -9.04 -14.81 -0.71
C THR A 140 -9.99 -13.85 -0.01
N GLN A 141 -10.12 -12.63 -0.55
CA GLN A 141 -11.11 -11.67 -0.06
C GLN A 141 -12.51 -11.91 -0.65
N SER A 142 -12.59 -12.48 -1.86
CA SER A 142 -13.86 -12.74 -2.54
C SER A 142 -14.59 -13.97 -1.99
N GLY A 143 -13.90 -14.83 -1.22
CA GLY A 143 -14.41 -16.15 -0.84
C GLY A 143 -14.50 -17.13 -2.01
N CYS A 144 -14.05 -16.75 -3.21
CA CYS A 144 -14.07 -17.62 -4.37
C CYS A 144 -12.99 -18.71 -4.28
N HIS A 145 -13.38 -19.95 -4.54
CA HIS A 145 -12.51 -21.12 -4.49
C HIS A 145 -12.74 -22.03 -5.71
N VAL A 146 -11.66 -22.66 -6.18
CA VAL A 146 -11.73 -23.69 -7.21
C VAL A 146 -12.11 -25.03 -6.56
N ASP A 147 -13.22 -25.64 -7.00
CA ASP A 147 -13.58 -26.99 -6.58
C ASP A 147 -12.76 -28.05 -7.33
N SER A 148 -11.68 -28.50 -6.70
CA SER A 148 -10.80 -29.53 -7.21
C SER A 148 -11.47 -30.89 -7.41
N LYS A 149 -12.57 -31.19 -6.69
CA LYS A 149 -13.25 -32.48 -6.80
C LYS A 149 -14.07 -32.60 -8.07
N SER A 150 -14.48 -31.48 -8.65
CA SER A 150 -15.20 -31.42 -9.91
C SER A 150 -14.31 -31.65 -11.14
N MET A 151 -12.98 -31.60 -10.98
CA MET A 151 -12.05 -31.73 -12.10
C MET A 151 -11.86 -33.19 -12.53
N GLN A 152 -12.03 -33.44 -13.83
CA GLN A 152 -11.84 -34.75 -14.43
C GLN A 152 -10.78 -34.68 -15.52
N VAL A 153 -9.91 -35.69 -15.59
CA VAL A 153 -8.91 -35.84 -16.64
C VAL A 153 -9.24 -37.10 -17.43
N SER A 154 -9.55 -36.95 -18.71
CA SER A 154 -9.77 -38.08 -19.60
C SER A 154 -8.44 -38.74 -19.99
N GLY A 155 -8.33 -40.05 -19.80
CA GLY A 155 -7.14 -40.84 -20.14
C GLY A 155 -6.65 -41.72 -18.99
N LYS A 156 -5.64 -42.56 -19.24
CA LYS A 156 -5.07 -43.50 -18.25
C LYS A 156 -4.05 -42.86 -17.29
N SER A 157 -3.93 -41.54 -17.28
CA SER A 157 -2.89 -40.82 -16.55
C SER A 157 -3.42 -40.29 -15.22
N LYS A 158 -2.71 -40.54 -14.12
CA LYS A 158 -2.97 -39.88 -12.84
C LYS A 158 -2.46 -38.44 -12.91
N CYS A 159 -3.34 -37.46 -12.74
CA CYS A 159 -2.98 -36.04 -12.66
C CYS A 159 -2.95 -35.60 -11.18
N LYS A 160 -1.87 -34.91 -10.77
CA LYS A 160 -1.81 -34.24 -9.47
C LYS A 160 -2.20 -32.78 -9.67
N LEU A 161 -3.32 -32.37 -9.09
CA LEU A 161 -3.76 -30.98 -9.09
C LEU A 161 -3.16 -30.24 -7.90
N THR A 162 -2.79 -28.97 -8.09
CA THR A 162 -2.35 -28.07 -7.02
C THR A 162 -3.01 -26.72 -7.23
N THR A 163 -3.67 -26.22 -6.18
CA THR A 163 -4.34 -24.91 -6.17
C THR A 163 -3.61 -24.02 -5.19
N VAL A 164 -3.32 -22.78 -5.60
CA VAL A 164 -2.70 -21.75 -4.77
C VAL A 164 -3.61 -20.52 -4.81
N HIS A 165 -3.76 -19.85 -3.67
CA HIS A 165 -4.49 -18.58 -3.58
C HIS A 165 -3.51 -17.49 -3.16
N GLU A 166 -3.53 -16.37 -3.87
CA GLU A 166 -2.70 -15.22 -3.57
C GLU A 166 -3.59 -13.97 -3.60
N TYR A 167 -3.52 -13.18 -2.54
CA TYR A 167 -4.23 -11.90 -2.45
C TYR A 167 -3.24 -10.76 -2.45
N ILE A 168 -3.30 -9.92 -3.49
CA ILE A 168 -2.37 -8.82 -3.73
C ILE A 168 -3.14 -7.51 -3.82
N SER A 169 -2.65 -6.48 -3.13
CA SER A 169 -3.15 -5.12 -3.29
C SER A 169 -2.86 -4.57 -4.69
N PHE A 170 -3.82 -3.86 -5.28
CA PHE A 170 -3.64 -3.13 -6.53
C PHE A 170 -4.19 -1.71 -6.39
N HIS A 171 -3.33 -0.70 -6.55
CA HIS A 171 -3.66 0.73 -6.35
C HIS A 171 -4.31 1.06 -4.99
N TYR A 172 -3.83 0.43 -3.91
CA TYR A 172 -4.35 0.71 -2.57
C TYR A 172 -3.79 2.04 -2.04
N GLN A 173 -4.59 3.11 -2.16
CA GLN A 173 -4.20 4.47 -1.81
C GLN A 173 -4.87 4.95 -0.52
N LEU A 174 -4.11 5.63 0.33
CA LEU A 174 -4.66 6.43 1.43
C LEU A 174 -4.37 7.89 1.12
N TRP A 175 -5.43 8.69 1.01
CA TRP A 175 -5.32 10.13 0.74
C TRP A 175 -4.99 10.89 2.03
N ASN A 176 -4.20 11.95 1.90
CA ASN A 176 -3.96 12.86 3.01
C ASN A 176 -5.30 13.46 3.45
N ILE A 177 -5.63 13.29 4.73
CA ILE A 177 -6.87 13.83 5.31
C ILE A 177 -6.95 15.36 5.25
N ARG A 178 -5.81 16.04 5.17
CA ARG A 178 -5.73 17.51 5.04
C ARG A 178 -5.73 17.98 3.58
N GLY A 179 -5.72 17.05 2.63
CA GLY A 179 -5.83 17.33 1.21
C GLY A 179 -7.27 17.61 0.78
N GLU A 180 -7.40 18.18 -0.41
CA GLU A 180 -8.68 18.46 -1.06
C GLU A 180 -9.21 17.27 -1.88
N ALA A 181 -8.41 16.21 -2.05
CA ALA A 181 -8.77 15.01 -2.82
C ALA A 181 -10.08 14.37 -2.37
N LEU A 182 -10.34 14.36 -1.06
CA LEU A 182 -11.55 13.80 -0.46
C LEU A 182 -12.75 14.77 -0.52
N ASN A 183 -12.51 16.04 -0.85
CA ASN A 183 -13.52 17.11 -0.86
C ASN A 183 -14.09 17.38 -2.27
N GLN A 184 -13.50 16.80 -3.32
CA GLN A 184 -14.03 16.93 -4.68
C GLN A 184 -15.19 15.95 -4.86
N LYS A 185 -16.43 16.49 -4.89
CA LYS A 185 -17.57 15.71 -5.37
C LYS A 185 -17.29 15.27 -6.81
N PRO A 186 -17.60 14.01 -7.20
CA PRO A 186 -17.48 13.60 -8.59
C PRO A 186 -18.32 14.56 -9.45
N LYS A 187 -17.68 15.17 -10.46
CA LYS A 187 -18.41 15.92 -11.48
C LYS A 187 -19.29 14.90 -12.21
N SER A 188 -20.60 15.09 -12.08
CA SER A 188 -21.63 14.37 -12.84
C SER A 188 -21.64 14.88 -14.28
#